data_AF-A0A1F6RFL4-F1
#
_entry.id   AF-A0A1F6RFL4-F1
#
_cell.length_a   1.000
_cell.length_b   1.000
_cell.length_c   1.000
_cell.angle_alpha   90.00
_cell.angle_beta   90.00
_cell.angle_gamma   90.00
#
_symmetry.space_group_name_H-M   'P 1'
#
loop_
_entity.id
_entity.type
_entity.pdbx_description
1 polymer ?
#
loop_
_entity_poly.entity_id
_entity_poly.type
_entity_poly.pdbx_seq_one_letter_code
_entity_poly.pdbx_strand_id
1 'polypeptide(L)'
;MSHAVNSINANQQANAVAATDQAQDNQFNGNQHREIAKDLLSESANFNADSKKKQEEAQTLLNAAAVMEKIADMLRTKAQQIQNGEVNKDKAIDEVKEIVETVLQVPVPKNATPEMLLDMADKFEAKGKENRKRADDLLIQSEHSASMATQLEKHAEMINKKDMKLSELTFRNAAAHNEGLNMVFKKLGIYRLDAEYKQQVEYAERRSKEQGLPS
;
A
#
# COMPACT_ATOMS: atom_id res chain seq x y z
N MET A 1 -39.89 5.50 -35.26
CA MET A 1 -38.74 5.55 -36.19
C MET A 1 -37.45 6.08 -35.52
N SER A 2 -37.11 5.72 -34.27
CA SER A 2 -35.91 6.25 -33.59
C SER A 2 -34.85 5.21 -33.19
N HIS A 3 -35.10 3.90 -33.34
CA HIS A 3 -34.12 2.87 -32.95
C HIS A 3 -33.01 2.62 -34.00
N ALA A 4 -33.28 2.88 -35.29
CA ALA A 4 -32.33 2.61 -36.36
C ALA A 4 -31.16 3.62 -36.43
N VAL A 5 -31.39 4.87 -36.00
CA VAL A 5 -30.37 5.95 -36.07
C VAL A 5 -29.31 5.79 -34.98
N ASN A 6 -29.70 5.33 -33.79
CA ASN A 6 -28.75 5.06 -32.70
C ASN A 6 -27.86 3.84 -32.98
N SER A 7 -28.38 2.80 -33.64
CA SER A 7 -27.60 1.60 -34.00
C SER A 7 -26.57 1.84 -35.11
N ILE A 8 -26.81 2.79 -36.01
CA ILE A 8 -25.88 3.12 -37.10
C ILE A 8 -24.68 3.92 -36.55
N ASN A 9 -24.89 4.83 -35.61
CA ASN A 9 -23.80 5.57 -34.95
C ASN A 9 -22.94 4.67 -34.05
N ALA A 10 -23.54 3.72 -33.33
CA ALA A 10 -22.80 2.77 -32.50
C ALA A 10 -21.91 1.84 -33.33
N ASN A 11 -22.40 1.35 -34.48
CA ASN A 11 -21.61 0.52 -35.40
C ASN A 11 -20.52 1.30 -36.13
N GLN A 12 -20.73 2.59 -36.44
CA GLN A 12 -19.69 3.44 -37.03
C GLN A 12 -18.59 3.81 -36.02
N GLN A 13 -18.93 4.07 -34.75
CA GLN A 13 -17.95 4.28 -33.68
C GLN A 13 -17.17 3.00 -33.35
N ALA A 14 -17.82 1.84 -33.27
CA ALA A 14 -17.15 0.55 -33.04
C ALA A 14 -16.17 0.20 -34.17
N ASN A 15 -16.56 0.43 -35.42
CA ASN A 15 -15.68 0.20 -36.57
C ASN A 15 -14.52 1.21 -36.67
N ALA A 16 -14.71 2.46 -36.23
CA ALA A 16 -13.64 3.44 -36.16
C ALA A 16 -12.61 3.12 -35.07
N VAL A 17 -13.05 2.62 -33.91
CA VAL A 17 -12.17 2.15 -32.84
C VAL A 17 -11.37 0.92 -33.30
N ALA A 18 -12.03 -0.10 -33.87
CA ALA A 18 -11.37 -1.32 -34.36
C ALA A 18 -10.34 -1.07 -35.49
N ALA A 19 -10.59 -0.10 -36.37
CA ALA A 19 -9.64 0.29 -37.42
C ALA A 19 -8.43 1.09 -36.87
N THR A 20 -8.63 1.83 -35.79
CA THR A 20 -7.55 2.55 -35.09
C THR A 20 -6.67 1.57 -34.29
N ASP A 21 -7.26 0.56 -33.67
CA ASP A 21 -6.56 -0.54 -32.97
C ASP A 21 -5.64 -1.33 -33.91
N GLN A 22 -6.09 -1.66 -35.13
CA GLN A 22 -5.27 -2.35 -36.14
C GLN A 22 -4.15 -1.49 -36.73
N ALA A 23 -4.37 -0.18 -36.92
CA ALA A 23 -3.35 0.73 -37.44
C ALA A 23 -2.24 1.02 -36.42
N GLN A 24 -2.59 1.01 -35.12
CA GLN A 24 -1.65 1.20 -34.02
C GLN A 24 -0.86 -0.06 -33.68
N ASP A 25 -1.49 -1.25 -33.71
CA ASP A 25 -0.77 -2.53 -33.60
C ASP A 25 0.32 -2.68 -34.67
N ASN A 26 0.11 -2.10 -35.86
CA ASN A 26 1.08 -2.09 -36.94
C ASN A 26 2.22 -1.06 -36.78
N GLN A 27 2.11 -0.11 -35.83
CA GLN A 27 3.18 0.83 -35.48
C GLN A 27 4.12 0.30 -34.39
N PHE A 28 3.66 -0.62 -33.54
CA PHE A 28 4.47 -1.23 -32.50
C PHE A 28 5.26 -2.43 -33.04
N ASN A 29 6.51 -2.17 -33.41
CA ASN A 29 7.47 -3.21 -33.77
C ASN A 29 7.98 -3.93 -32.50
N GLY A 30 8.38 -5.20 -32.63
CA GLY A 30 8.70 -6.09 -31.49
C GLY A 30 9.78 -5.58 -30.51
N ASN A 31 10.54 -4.53 -30.87
CA ASN A 31 11.48 -3.86 -29.97
C ASN A 31 10.75 -3.02 -28.90
N GLN A 32 9.65 -2.35 -29.22
CA GLN A 32 8.91 -1.52 -28.26
C GLN A 32 8.17 -2.36 -27.21
N HIS A 33 7.66 -3.54 -27.56
CA HIS A 33 7.11 -4.50 -26.59
C HIS A 33 8.16 -4.92 -25.54
N ARG A 34 9.40 -5.14 -25.99
CA ARG A 34 10.51 -5.52 -25.12
C ARG A 34 10.92 -4.36 -24.20
N GLU A 35 10.92 -3.13 -24.70
CA GLU A 35 11.21 -1.94 -23.89
C GLU A 35 10.14 -1.70 -22.82
N ILE A 36 8.86 -1.78 -23.17
CA ILE A 36 7.75 -1.62 -22.21
C ILE A 36 7.76 -2.74 -21.16
N ALA A 37 7.98 -3.99 -21.56
CA ALA A 37 8.11 -5.09 -20.60
C ALA A 37 9.30 -4.87 -19.64
N LYS A 38 10.42 -4.33 -20.13
CA LYS A 38 11.57 -3.99 -19.28
C LYS A 38 11.23 -2.88 -18.27
N ASP A 39 10.50 -1.86 -18.69
CA ASP A 39 10.09 -0.76 -17.81
C ASP A 39 9.10 -1.24 -16.74
N LEU A 40 8.14 -2.09 -17.11
CA LEU A 40 7.21 -2.73 -16.17
C LEU A 40 7.94 -3.61 -15.14
N LEU A 41 8.92 -4.40 -15.57
CA LEU A 41 9.75 -5.20 -14.66
C LEU A 41 10.60 -4.31 -13.74
N SER A 42 11.14 -3.20 -14.26
CA SER A 42 11.90 -2.26 -13.45
C SER A 42 11.02 -1.61 -12.38
N GLU A 43 9.78 -1.23 -12.72
CA GLU A 43 8.87 -0.64 -11.75
C GLU A 43 8.37 -1.69 -10.75
N SER A 44 8.14 -2.94 -11.18
CA SER A 44 7.88 -4.05 -10.25
C SER A 44 8.99 -4.20 -9.22
N ALA A 45 10.25 -4.19 -9.67
CA ALA A 45 11.39 -4.28 -8.77
C ALA A 45 11.43 -3.13 -7.74
N ASN A 46 11.06 -1.92 -8.16
CA ASN A 46 10.94 -0.76 -7.26
C ASN A 46 9.84 -0.96 -6.21
N PHE A 47 8.65 -1.42 -6.61
CA PHE A 47 7.55 -1.70 -5.69
C PHE A 47 7.86 -2.86 -4.72
N ASN A 48 8.58 -3.88 -5.19
CA ASN A 48 9.07 -4.97 -4.32
C ASN A 48 10.10 -4.47 -3.30
N ALA A 49 11.03 -3.60 -3.72
CA ALA A 49 12.01 -3.01 -2.81
C ALA A 49 11.34 -2.10 -1.77
N ASP A 50 10.36 -1.30 -2.20
CA ASP A 50 9.56 -0.45 -1.33
C ASP A 50 8.71 -1.27 -0.34
N SER A 51 8.09 -2.37 -0.79
CA SER A 51 7.37 -3.30 0.07
C SER A 51 8.27 -3.87 1.18
N LYS A 52 9.48 -4.33 0.83
CA LYS A 52 10.46 -4.83 1.82
C LYS A 52 10.87 -3.77 2.81
N LYS A 53 11.17 -2.55 2.35
CA LYS A 53 11.53 -1.43 3.22
C LYS A 53 10.43 -1.12 4.23
N LYS A 54 9.17 -1.12 3.79
CA LYS A 54 8.01 -0.93 4.67
C LYS A 54 7.86 -2.06 5.70
N GLN A 55 8.13 -3.30 5.33
CA GLN A 55 8.15 -4.44 6.28
C GLN A 55 9.24 -4.30 7.33
N GLU A 56 10.45 -3.89 6.93
CA GLU A 56 11.56 -3.65 7.84
C GLU A 56 11.23 -2.52 8.84
N GLU A 57 10.68 -1.40 8.35
CA GLU A 57 10.26 -0.28 9.20
C GLU A 57 9.12 -0.66 10.14
N ALA A 58 8.11 -1.40 9.65
CA ALA A 58 7.05 -1.96 10.48
C ALA A 58 7.61 -2.88 11.57
N GLN A 59 8.57 -3.75 11.25
CA GLN A 59 9.20 -4.63 12.22
C GLN A 59 9.97 -3.85 13.30
N THR A 60 10.67 -2.77 12.93
CA THR A 60 11.32 -1.88 13.91
C THR A 60 10.29 -1.26 14.86
N LEU A 61 9.15 -0.80 14.33
CA LEU A 61 8.07 -0.21 15.15
C LEU A 61 7.40 -1.25 16.06
N LEU A 62 7.15 -2.47 15.59
CA LEU A 62 6.61 -3.56 16.40
C LEU A 62 7.57 -3.93 17.54
N ASN A 63 8.87 -3.99 17.27
CA ASN A 63 9.87 -4.25 18.30
C ASN A 63 9.88 -3.12 19.35
N ALA A 64 9.81 -1.85 18.90
CA ALA A 64 9.72 -0.70 19.80
C ALA A 64 8.43 -0.74 20.65
N ALA A 65 7.29 -1.12 20.05
CA ALA A 65 6.03 -1.28 20.78
C ALA A 65 6.11 -2.36 21.86
N ALA A 66 6.66 -3.54 21.52
CA ALA A 66 6.83 -4.63 22.47
C ALA A 66 7.75 -4.26 23.65
N VAL A 67 8.80 -3.46 23.39
CA VAL A 67 9.68 -2.93 24.44
C VAL A 67 8.92 -1.96 25.35
N MET A 68 8.12 -1.05 24.78
CA MET A 68 7.34 -0.08 25.56
C MET A 68 6.31 -0.75 26.46
N GLU A 69 5.65 -1.80 25.99
CA GLU A 69 4.69 -2.55 26.80
C GLU A 69 5.34 -3.29 27.95
N LYS A 70 6.48 -3.97 27.70
CA LYS A 70 7.25 -4.59 28.77
C LYS A 70 7.66 -3.59 29.85
N ILE A 71 8.03 -2.38 29.45
CA ILE A 71 8.37 -1.30 30.37
C ILE A 71 7.14 -0.82 31.14
N ALA A 72 5.99 -0.67 30.48
CA ALA A 72 4.73 -0.31 31.13
C ALA A 72 4.32 -1.35 32.18
N ASP A 73 4.39 -2.64 31.86
CA ASP A 73 4.07 -3.73 32.78
C ASP A 73 5.03 -3.79 33.97
N MET A 74 6.32 -3.57 33.71
CA MET A 74 7.34 -3.47 34.77
C MET A 74 7.05 -2.31 35.72
N LEU A 75 6.75 -1.12 35.17
CA LEU A 75 6.43 0.08 35.94
C LEU A 75 5.20 -0.14 36.84
N ARG A 76 4.14 -0.76 36.30
CA ARG A 76 2.94 -1.12 37.06
C ARG A 76 3.24 -2.10 38.19
N THR A 77 4.00 -3.15 37.88
CA THR A 77 4.41 -4.14 38.87
C THR A 77 5.18 -3.48 40.01
N LYS A 78 6.14 -2.60 39.70
CA LYS A 78 6.94 -1.89 40.71
C LYS A 78 6.10 -0.89 41.51
N ALA A 79 5.21 -0.14 40.85
CA ALA A 79 4.29 0.77 41.53
C ALA A 79 3.42 0.03 42.56
N GLN A 80 2.87 -1.12 42.16
CA GLN A 80 2.04 -1.95 43.03
C GLN A 80 2.84 -2.50 44.23
N GLN A 81 4.06 -3.02 44.00
CA GLN A 81 4.88 -3.54 45.08
C GLN A 81 5.30 -2.45 46.08
N ILE A 82 5.56 -1.22 45.61
CA ILE A 82 5.83 -0.07 46.49
C ILE A 82 4.58 0.28 47.31
N GLN A 83 3.39 0.34 46.68
CA GLN A 83 2.13 0.61 47.39
C GLN A 83 1.81 -0.45 48.45
N ASN A 84 2.13 -1.72 48.18
CA ASN A 84 1.93 -2.82 49.10
C ASN A 84 3.03 -2.91 50.20
N GLY A 85 4.08 -2.09 50.12
CA GLY A 85 5.22 -2.16 51.04
C GLY A 85 6.11 -3.39 50.88
N GLU A 86 6.00 -4.11 49.76
CA GLU A 86 6.74 -5.35 49.47
C GLU A 86 8.20 -5.11 49.10
N VAL A 87 8.53 -3.91 48.60
CA VAL A 87 9.90 -3.49 48.29
C VAL A 87 10.19 -2.09 48.80
N ASN A 88 11.47 -1.86 49.10
CA ASN A 88 11.99 -0.53 49.40
C ASN A 88 11.82 0.38 48.17
N LYS A 89 11.17 1.52 48.37
CA LYS A 89 10.87 2.53 47.35
C LYS A 89 12.11 2.97 46.57
N ASP A 90 13.21 3.27 47.26
CA ASP A 90 14.42 3.83 46.64
C ASP A 90 15.09 2.79 45.73
N LYS A 91 15.18 1.54 46.19
CA LYS A 91 15.72 0.44 45.38
C LYS A 91 14.88 0.16 44.14
N ALA A 92 13.55 0.17 44.27
CA ALA A 92 12.64 -0.05 43.15
C ALA A 92 12.71 1.07 42.10
N ILE A 93 12.88 2.33 42.54
CA ILE A 93 13.04 3.47 41.62
C ILE A 93 14.38 3.42 40.90
N ASP A 94 15.47 3.04 41.56
CA ASP A 94 16.79 2.91 40.91
C ASP A 94 16.79 1.80 39.83
N GLU A 95 16.15 0.65 40.10
CA GLU A 95 15.99 -0.43 39.11
C GLU A 95 15.15 0.00 37.88
N VAL A 96 14.07 0.76 38.12
CA VAL A 96 13.25 1.33 37.04
C VAL A 96 14.05 2.35 36.23
N LYS A 97 14.82 3.19 36.92
CA LYS A 97 15.62 4.24 36.30
C LYS A 97 16.66 3.67 35.34
N GLU A 98 17.38 2.63 35.75
CA GLU A 98 18.38 1.97 34.91
C GLU A 98 17.76 1.46 33.60
N ILE A 99 16.59 0.84 33.66
CA ILE A 99 15.92 0.26 32.49
C ILE A 99 15.31 1.35 31.60
N VAL A 100 14.59 2.31 32.18
CA VAL A 100 13.91 3.36 31.40
C VAL A 100 14.89 4.34 30.78
N GLU A 101 15.95 4.74 31.49
CA GLU A 101 16.95 5.66 30.95
C GLU A 101 17.85 4.98 29.91
N THR A 102 18.22 3.72 30.10
CA THR A 102 19.05 2.98 29.12
C THR A 102 18.28 2.67 27.85
N VAL A 103 17.00 2.27 27.97
CA VAL A 103 16.22 1.79 26.83
C VAL A 103 15.51 2.93 26.11
N LEU A 104 15.00 3.92 26.84
CA LEU A 104 14.12 4.95 26.30
C LEU A 104 14.67 6.37 26.45
N GLN A 105 15.81 6.55 27.13
CA GLN A 105 16.44 7.85 27.38
C GLN A 105 15.48 8.86 28.05
N VAL A 106 14.47 8.35 28.76
CA VAL A 106 13.51 9.17 29.52
C VAL A 106 13.99 9.22 30.97
N PRO A 107 14.25 10.41 31.52
CA PRO A 107 14.71 10.52 32.90
C PRO A 107 13.62 10.11 33.89
N VAL A 108 13.98 9.26 34.85
CA VAL A 108 13.10 8.89 35.97
C VAL A 108 13.49 9.72 37.20
N PRO A 109 12.56 10.51 37.78
CA PRO A 109 12.84 11.28 38.98
C PRO A 109 13.19 10.36 40.16
N LYS A 110 14.26 10.68 40.91
CA LYS A 110 14.71 9.89 42.08
C LYS A 110 13.65 9.77 43.18
N ASN A 111 12.68 10.67 43.20
CA ASN A 111 11.58 10.74 44.17
C ASN A 111 10.23 10.29 43.58
N ALA A 112 10.24 9.57 42.44
CA ALA A 112 9.02 9.10 41.79
C ALA A 112 8.06 8.42 42.79
N THR A 113 6.79 8.81 42.77
CA THR A 113 5.75 8.12 43.54
C THR A 113 5.20 6.94 42.72
N PRO A 114 4.53 5.97 43.36
CA PRO A 114 3.83 4.91 42.62
C PRO A 114 2.89 5.47 41.53
N GLU A 115 2.20 6.57 41.81
CA GLU A 115 1.30 7.22 40.86
C GLU A 115 2.06 7.78 39.65
N MET A 116 3.27 8.31 39.86
CA MET A 116 4.13 8.75 38.75
C MET A 116 4.60 7.57 37.90
N LEU A 117 4.93 6.44 38.52
CA LEU A 117 5.30 5.22 37.80
C LEU A 117 4.12 4.68 36.97
N LEU A 118 2.89 4.76 37.50
CA LEU A 118 1.67 4.39 36.78
C LEU A 118 1.40 5.34 35.59
N ASP A 119 1.51 6.65 35.78
CA ASP A 119 1.38 7.63 34.69
C ASP A 119 2.43 7.41 33.58
N MET A 120 3.67 7.08 33.97
CA MET A 120 4.71 6.70 33.01
C MET A 120 4.35 5.40 32.27
N ALA A 121 3.83 4.39 32.96
CA ALA A 121 3.38 3.15 32.34
C ALA A 121 2.29 3.42 31.30
N ASP A 122 1.30 4.25 31.63
CA ASP A 122 0.21 4.61 30.71
C ASP A 122 0.73 5.37 29.48
N LYS A 123 1.72 6.25 29.65
CA LYS A 123 2.40 6.92 28.53
C LYS A 123 3.16 5.95 27.64
N PHE A 124 3.87 4.98 28.21
CA PHE A 124 4.58 3.97 27.42
C PHE A 124 3.61 3.03 26.70
N GLU A 125 2.52 2.63 27.33
CA GLU A 125 1.49 1.83 26.66
C GLU A 125 0.84 2.61 25.52
N ALA A 126 0.51 3.89 25.71
CA ALA A 126 -0.05 4.74 24.67
C ALA A 126 0.90 4.84 23.46
N LYS A 127 2.19 5.06 23.71
CA LYS A 127 3.21 5.12 22.65
C LYS A 127 3.44 3.76 21.98
N GLY A 128 3.35 2.67 22.74
CA GLY A 128 3.39 1.30 22.21
C GLY A 128 2.22 1.05 21.24
N LYS A 129 1.00 1.44 21.62
CA LYS A 129 -0.19 1.37 20.75
C LYS A 129 -0.05 2.21 19.49
N GLU A 130 0.51 3.42 19.60
CA GLU A 130 0.79 4.28 18.43
C GLU A 130 1.77 3.61 17.47
N ASN A 131 2.86 3.04 17.98
CA ASN A 131 3.86 2.32 17.18
C ASN A 131 3.24 1.10 16.50
N ARG A 132 2.43 0.30 17.20
CA ARG A 132 1.71 -0.83 16.59
C ARG A 132 0.81 -0.37 15.45
N LYS A 133 -0.01 0.66 15.68
CA LYS A 133 -0.90 1.20 14.64
C LYS A 133 -0.12 1.64 13.40
N ARG A 134 0.98 2.36 13.59
CA ARG A 134 1.85 2.79 12.49
C ARG A 134 2.50 1.61 11.76
N ALA A 135 2.87 0.56 12.49
CA ALA A 135 3.40 -0.66 11.90
C ALA A 135 2.34 -1.38 11.07
N ASP A 136 1.11 -1.50 11.58
CA ASP A 136 -0.01 -2.10 10.87
C ASP A 136 -0.32 -1.34 9.57
N ASP A 137 -0.35 0.00 9.64
CA ASP A 137 -0.53 0.85 8.45
C ASP A 137 0.58 0.63 7.40
N LEU A 138 1.84 0.49 7.84
CA LEU A 138 2.98 0.18 6.95
C LEU A 138 2.90 -1.23 6.35
N LEU A 139 2.40 -2.22 7.10
CA LEU A 139 2.20 -3.58 6.60
C LEU A 139 1.11 -3.61 5.52
N ILE A 140 -0.01 -2.93 5.73
CA ILE A 140 -1.06 -2.78 4.71
C ILE A 140 -0.49 -2.11 3.45
N GLN A 141 0.31 -1.06 3.61
CA GLN A 141 0.98 -0.39 2.47
C GLN A 141 2.03 -1.28 1.79
N SER A 142 2.73 -2.14 2.54
CA SER A 142 3.66 -3.13 2.01
C SER A 142 2.93 -4.16 1.15
N GLU A 143 1.80 -4.69 1.61
CA GLU A 143 0.95 -5.62 0.87
C GLU A 143 0.44 -5.00 -0.42
N HIS A 144 -0.01 -3.73 -0.36
CA HIS A 144 -0.40 -2.98 -1.54
C HIS A 144 0.75 -2.86 -2.55
N SER A 145 1.96 -2.53 -2.09
CA SER A 145 3.14 -2.40 -2.93
C SER A 145 3.54 -3.74 -3.56
N ALA A 146 3.48 -4.85 -2.80
CA ALA A 146 3.74 -6.19 -3.32
C ALA A 146 2.68 -6.65 -4.34
N SER A 147 1.41 -6.31 -4.12
CA SER A 147 0.33 -6.54 -5.07
C SER A 147 0.59 -5.81 -6.39
N MET A 148 0.98 -4.53 -6.33
CA MET A 148 1.34 -3.75 -7.51
C MET A 148 2.53 -4.35 -8.27
N ALA A 149 3.58 -4.78 -7.56
CA ALA A 149 4.72 -5.44 -8.17
C ALA A 149 4.30 -6.72 -8.94
N THR A 150 3.50 -7.58 -8.29
CA THR A 150 2.97 -8.81 -8.90
C THR A 150 2.15 -8.53 -10.15
N GLN A 151 1.32 -7.49 -10.15
CA GLN A 151 0.54 -7.08 -11.31
C GLN A 151 1.43 -6.61 -12.46
N LEU A 152 2.43 -5.79 -12.18
CA LEU A 152 3.38 -5.28 -13.17
C LEU A 152 4.20 -6.40 -13.81
N GLU A 153 4.67 -7.37 -13.02
CA GLU A 153 5.34 -8.58 -13.52
C GLU A 153 4.45 -9.39 -14.46
N LYS A 154 3.19 -9.62 -14.06
CA LYS A 154 2.23 -10.34 -14.90
C LYS A 154 1.95 -9.59 -16.21
N HIS A 155 1.83 -8.26 -16.16
CA HIS A 155 1.68 -7.44 -17.37
C HIS A 155 2.92 -7.52 -18.28
N ALA A 156 4.12 -7.45 -17.70
CA ALA A 156 5.35 -7.58 -18.47
C ALA A 156 5.45 -8.95 -19.16
N GLU A 157 5.07 -10.03 -18.49
CA GLU A 157 5.05 -11.37 -19.06
C GLU A 157 4.11 -11.47 -20.26
N MET A 158 2.88 -10.98 -20.13
CA MET A 158 1.87 -11.03 -21.19
C MET A 158 2.26 -10.20 -22.43
N ILE A 159 2.86 -9.02 -22.23
CA ILE A 159 3.40 -8.19 -23.32
C ILE A 159 4.56 -8.90 -24.02
N ASN A 160 5.48 -9.49 -23.25
CA ASN A 160 6.69 -10.11 -23.79
C ASN A 160 6.36 -11.39 -24.59
N LYS A 161 5.35 -12.17 -24.15
CA LYS A 161 4.86 -13.34 -24.89
C LYS A 161 4.03 -12.98 -26.12
N LYS A 162 3.67 -11.70 -26.30
CA LYS A 162 2.69 -11.23 -27.29
C LYS A 162 1.30 -11.87 -27.10
N ASP A 163 1.05 -12.41 -25.91
CA ASP A 163 -0.24 -12.99 -25.51
C ASP A 163 -1.30 -11.89 -25.30
N MET A 164 -0.86 -10.64 -25.20
CA MET A 164 -1.72 -9.47 -25.09
C MET A 164 -1.12 -8.30 -25.87
N LYS A 165 -1.93 -7.69 -26.74
CA LYS A 165 -1.59 -6.45 -27.45
C LYS A 165 -1.68 -5.24 -26.51
N LEU A 166 -0.98 -4.16 -26.82
CA LEU A 166 -1.09 -2.89 -26.07
C LEU A 166 -2.52 -2.33 -26.07
N SER A 167 -3.27 -2.57 -27.15
CA SER A 167 -4.70 -2.28 -27.27
C SER A 167 -5.60 -3.22 -26.46
N GLU A 168 -5.10 -4.37 -26.02
CA GLU A 168 -5.85 -5.35 -25.19
C GLU A 168 -5.56 -5.22 -23.69
N LEU A 169 -4.46 -4.57 -23.33
CA LEU A 169 -4.11 -4.15 -21.97
C LEU A 169 -5.16 -3.23 -21.32
N THR A 170 -5.96 -2.55 -22.14
CA THR A 170 -7.06 -1.69 -21.69
C THR A 170 -8.36 -2.46 -21.41
N PHE A 171 -8.55 -3.66 -21.97
CA PHE A 171 -9.90 -4.25 -22.11
C PHE A 171 -10.21 -5.49 -21.24
N ARG A 172 -9.23 -6.08 -20.53
CA ARG A 172 -9.49 -7.29 -19.72
C ARG A 172 -8.90 -7.22 -18.30
N ASN A 173 -9.51 -6.45 -17.41
CA ASN A 173 -9.94 -6.90 -16.07
C ASN A 173 -10.43 -5.73 -15.20
N ALA A 174 -11.49 -6.01 -14.45
CA ALA A 174 -12.20 -5.06 -13.61
C ALA A 174 -11.33 -4.44 -12.50
N ALA A 175 -11.50 -3.11 -12.36
CA ALA A 175 -11.42 -2.23 -11.19
C ALA A 175 -10.21 -2.24 -10.21
N ALA A 176 -9.37 -3.28 -10.10
CA ALA A 176 -8.23 -3.30 -9.16
C ALA A 176 -6.88 -3.65 -9.81
N HIS A 177 -6.90 -4.19 -11.03
CA HIS A 177 -5.71 -4.67 -11.73
C HIS A 177 -5.05 -3.62 -12.65
N ASN A 178 -5.53 -2.38 -12.66
CA ASN A 178 -5.18 -1.38 -13.68
C ASN A 178 -4.41 -0.15 -13.15
N GLU A 179 -4.24 -0.01 -11.83
CA GLU A 179 -3.58 1.17 -11.25
C GLU A 179 -2.07 1.18 -11.55
N GLY A 180 -1.38 0.05 -11.34
CA GLY A 180 0.05 -0.08 -11.64
C GLY A 180 0.34 0.11 -13.13
N LEU A 181 -0.52 -0.43 -14.01
CA LEU A 181 -0.37 -0.30 -15.45
C LEU A 181 -0.59 1.16 -15.92
N ASN A 182 -1.61 1.82 -15.39
CA ASN A 182 -1.90 3.23 -15.69
C ASN A 182 -0.78 4.16 -15.19
N MET A 183 -0.20 3.90 -14.01
CA MET A 183 0.96 4.64 -13.51
C MET A 183 2.17 4.54 -14.46
N VAL A 184 2.47 3.35 -14.98
CA VAL A 184 3.59 3.17 -15.91
C VAL A 184 3.32 3.87 -17.25
N PHE A 185 2.10 3.77 -17.79
CA PHE A 185 1.74 4.50 -19.01
C PHE A 185 1.82 6.03 -18.85
N LYS A 186 1.42 6.57 -17.70
CA LYS A 186 1.60 7.99 -17.38
C LYS A 186 3.08 8.38 -17.30
N LYS A 187 3.90 7.58 -16.63
CA LYS A 187 5.35 7.82 -16.46
C LYS A 187 6.12 7.76 -17.78
N LEU A 188 5.68 6.91 -18.71
CA LEU A 188 6.24 6.79 -20.06
C LEU A 188 5.71 7.84 -21.04
N GLY A 189 4.85 8.76 -20.61
CA GLY A 189 4.29 9.81 -21.47
C GLY A 189 3.37 9.26 -22.56
N ILE A 190 2.78 8.07 -22.35
CA ILE A 190 1.82 7.47 -23.28
C ILE A 190 0.42 8.05 -22.98
N TYR A 191 0.30 9.37 -23.14
CA TYR A 191 -0.87 10.18 -22.73
C TYR A 191 -2.19 9.78 -23.42
N ARG A 192 -2.12 9.09 -24.56
CA ARG A 192 -3.31 8.65 -25.32
C ARG A 192 -4.05 7.50 -24.63
N LEU A 193 -3.30 6.56 -24.02
CA LEU A 193 -3.86 5.42 -23.30
C LEU A 193 -4.57 5.82 -22.01
N ASP A 194 -4.15 6.90 -21.32
CA ASP A 194 -4.88 7.45 -20.16
C ASP A 194 -6.21 8.11 -20.57
N ALA A 195 -6.25 8.79 -21.72
CA ALA A 195 -7.48 9.39 -22.26
C ALA A 195 -8.46 8.32 -22.75
N GLU A 196 -7.96 7.31 -23.46
CA GLU A 196 -8.75 6.16 -23.93
C GLU A 196 -9.25 5.31 -22.75
N TYR A 197 -8.43 5.09 -21.72
CA TYR A 197 -8.85 4.45 -20.48
C TYR A 197 -9.98 5.21 -19.78
N LYS A 198 -9.85 6.54 -19.61
CA LYS A 198 -10.90 7.37 -19.01
C LYS A 198 -12.22 7.29 -19.79
N GLN A 199 -12.15 7.34 -21.12
CA GLN A 199 -13.32 7.18 -21.98
C GLN A 199 -13.96 5.79 -21.86
N GLN A 200 -13.14 4.74 -21.70
CA GLN A 200 -13.62 3.37 -21.57
C GLN A 200 -14.21 3.05 -20.18
N VAL A 201 -13.62 3.58 -19.10
CA VAL A 201 -14.20 3.51 -17.74
C VAL A 201 -15.56 4.20 -17.74
N GLU A 202 -15.62 5.41 -18.30
CA GLU A 202 -16.87 6.17 -18.38
C GLU A 202 -17.92 5.44 -19.24
N TYR A 203 -17.51 4.77 -20.31
CA TYR A 203 -18.39 3.93 -21.13
C TYR A 203 -18.89 2.69 -20.37
N ALA A 204 -18.03 1.99 -19.63
CA ALA A 204 -18.42 0.83 -18.82
C ALA A 204 -19.38 1.20 -17.68
N GLU A 205 -19.14 2.32 -17.00
CA GLU A 205 -20.04 2.85 -15.96
C GLU A 205 -21.40 3.24 -16.52
N ARG A 206 -21.43 3.89 -17.69
CA ARG A 206 -22.69 4.22 -18.38
C ARG A 206 -23.46 2.96 -18.76
N ARG A 207 -22.77 1.94 -19.30
CA ARG A 207 -23.39 0.67 -19.68
C ARG A 207 -23.94 -0.12 -18.49
N SER A 208 -23.23 -0.11 -17.36
CA SER A 208 -23.69 -0.72 -16.10
C SER A 208 -24.97 -0.04 -15.59
N LYS A 209 -25.01 1.30 -15.62
CA LYS A 209 -26.19 2.11 -15.27
C LYS A 209 -27.36 1.90 -16.23
N GLU A 210 -27.09 1.72 -17.53
CA GLU A 210 -28.11 1.48 -18.55
C GLU A 210 -28.68 0.05 -18.53
N GLN A 211 -27.95 -0.93 -17.98
CA GLN A 211 -28.41 -2.33 -17.89
C GLN A 211 -28.95 -2.73 -16.50
N GLY A 212 -28.93 -1.83 -15.51
CA GLY A 212 -29.52 -2.07 -14.19
C GLY A 212 -28.86 -3.21 -13.39
N LEU A 213 -27.59 -3.52 -13.66
CA LEU A 213 -26.83 -4.50 -12.89
C LEU A 213 -26.09 -3.78 -11.75
N PRO A 214 -26.11 -4.31 -10.52
CA PRO A 214 -25.48 -3.65 -9.38
C PRO A 214 -23.96 -3.65 -9.54
N SER A 215 -23.39 -2.49 -9.19
CA SER A 215 -21.96 -2.18 -9.09
C SER A 215 -21.20 -3.11 -8.16
#